data_AF-A0A7G2EGL8-F1
#
_entry.id   AF-A0A7G2EGL8-F1
#
_cell.length_a   1.000
_cell.length_b   1.000
_cell.length_c   1.000
_cell.angle_alpha   90.00
_cell.angle_beta   90.00
_cell.angle_gamma   90.00
#
_symmetry.space_group_name_H-M   'P 1'
#
loop_
_entity.id
_entity.type
_entity.pdbx_description
1 polymer ?
#
loop_
_entity_poly.entity_id
_entity_poly.type
_entity_poly.pdbx_seq_one_letter_code
_entity_poly.pdbx_strand_id
1 'polypeptide(L)'
;MLSSLGSQPEQRAVFQRKVMSLLRELGHNAAICKTKWKSSGELTAGNHEFIDVVYTPSASSQSVRFIVDLDFSSRFQIARPTSQYARVLQSLPAVFVGKGDDLKRILRLVCDAARISLRNRGLTLPPWRKNRYMQTRWLGPYKRTTNLTPSTSGVDTVMCRAIGFDNAVGGRLFVRTR
;
A
#
# COMPACT_ATOMS: atom_id res chain seq x y z
N MET A 1 0.58 -28.17 19.04
CA MET A 1 1.51 -27.15 18.51
C MET A 1 0.69 -26.13 17.73
N LEU A 2 0.35 -25.00 18.34
CA LEU A 2 -0.43 -23.93 17.69
C LEU A 2 0.53 -23.09 16.86
N SER A 3 0.45 -23.21 15.53
CA SER A 3 1.14 -22.32 14.60
C SER A 3 0.63 -20.89 14.81
N SER A 4 1.54 -20.00 15.18
CA SER A 4 1.35 -18.55 15.22
C SER A 4 0.62 -18.07 13.97
N LEU A 5 -0.59 -17.53 14.12
CA LEU A 5 -1.23 -16.75 13.05
C LEU A 5 -0.37 -15.50 12.85
N GLY A 6 0.55 -15.56 11.91
CA GLY A 6 1.32 -14.39 11.46
C GLY A 6 0.36 -13.24 11.17
N SER A 7 0.81 -12.00 11.38
CA SER A 7 -0.04 -10.82 11.21
C SER A 7 -0.63 -10.78 9.78
N GLN A 8 -1.81 -10.17 9.57
CA GLN A 8 -2.40 -10.04 8.21
C GLN A 8 -1.39 -9.54 7.15
N PRO A 9 -0.52 -8.54 7.43
CA PRO A 9 0.52 -8.13 6.49
C PRO A 9 1.54 -9.22 6.15
N GLU A 10 1.94 -10.03 7.12
CA GLU A 10 2.89 -11.13 6.96
C GLU A 10 2.30 -12.25 6.09
N GLN A 11 1.04 -12.62 6.34
CA GLN A 11 0.33 -13.61 5.51
C GLN A 11 0.23 -13.16 4.04
N ARG A 12 -0.06 -11.87 3.81
CA ARG A 12 -0.09 -11.30 2.45
C ARG A 12 1.27 -11.33 1.78
N ALA A 13 2.32 -10.98 2.51
CA ALA A 13 3.68 -10.98 2.01
C ALA A 13 4.12 -12.40 1.63
N VAL A 14 3.77 -13.42 2.42
CA VAL A 14 4.01 -14.82 2.10
C VAL A 14 3.21 -15.24 0.86
N PHE A 15 1.93 -14.88 0.78
CA PHE A 15 1.07 -15.22 -0.35
C PHE A 15 1.58 -14.59 -1.67
N GLN A 16 1.97 -13.32 -1.66
CA GLN A 16 2.56 -12.66 -2.82
C GLN A 16 3.83 -13.36 -3.32
N ARG A 17 4.69 -13.82 -2.40
CA ARG A 17 5.91 -14.57 -2.77
C ARG A 17 5.61 -15.94 -3.35
N LYS A 18 4.60 -16.64 -2.84
CA LYS A 18 4.13 -17.90 -3.43
C LYS A 18 3.65 -17.70 -4.87
N VAL A 19 2.82 -16.69 -5.10
CA VAL A 19 2.34 -16.35 -6.46
C VAL A 19 3.51 -15.95 -7.37
N MET A 20 4.45 -15.14 -6.88
CA MET A 20 5.65 -14.79 -7.62
C MET A 20 6.49 -16.04 -7.96
N SER A 21 6.68 -16.97 -7.03
CA SER A 21 7.42 -18.23 -7.26
C SER A 21 6.77 -19.03 -8.38
N LEU A 22 5.46 -19.26 -8.28
CA LEU A 22 4.70 -20.00 -9.29
C LEU A 22 4.81 -19.36 -10.68
N LEU A 23 4.68 -18.04 -10.78
CA LEU A 23 4.83 -17.33 -12.06
C LEU A 23 6.23 -17.53 -12.66
N ARG A 24 7.27 -17.58 -11.82
CA ARG A 24 8.65 -17.82 -12.27
C ARG A 24 8.87 -19.27 -12.67
N GLU A 25 8.28 -20.23 -11.96
CA GLU A 25 8.28 -21.65 -12.32
C GLU A 25 7.63 -21.88 -13.68
N LEU A 26 6.61 -21.09 -14.03
CA LEU A 26 5.99 -21.04 -15.35
C LEU A 26 6.81 -20.28 -16.42
N GLY A 27 8.01 -19.81 -16.09
CA GLY A 27 8.92 -19.13 -17.02
C GLY A 27 8.68 -17.62 -17.17
N HIS A 28 7.81 -17.01 -16.38
CA HIS A 28 7.61 -15.55 -16.44
C HIS A 28 8.67 -14.78 -15.64
N ASN A 29 9.07 -13.62 -16.15
CA ASN A 29 9.90 -12.67 -15.39
C ASN A 29 9.05 -11.92 -14.35
N ALA A 30 8.68 -12.63 -13.28
CA ALA A 30 7.95 -12.08 -12.15
C ALA A 30 8.87 -11.70 -10.97
N ALA A 31 8.51 -10.65 -10.25
CA ALA A 31 9.20 -10.24 -9.02
C ALA A 31 8.28 -9.48 -8.06
N ILE A 32 8.72 -9.38 -6.81
CA ILE A 32 8.12 -8.51 -5.81
C ILE A 32 8.65 -7.08 -5.99
N CYS A 33 7.74 -6.11 -6.06
CA CYS A 33 8.02 -4.69 -6.07
C CYS A 33 7.64 -4.05 -4.74
N LYS A 34 8.59 -3.34 -4.14
CA LYS A 34 8.41 -2.60 -2.87
C LYS A 34 8.56 -1.11 -3.12
N THR A 35 7.47 -0.37 -3.04
CA THR A 35 7.49 1.10 -3.03
C THR A 35 7.61 1.57 -1.59
N LYS A 36 8.47 2.56 -1.35
CA LYS A 36 8.60 3.26 -0.06
C LYS A 36 8.82 4.74 -0.37
N TRP A 37 8.00 5.61 0.21
CA TRP A 37 8.10 7.05 0.01
C TRP A 37 8.05 7.78 1.35
N LYS A 38 8.82 8.87 1.43
CA LYS A 38 8.81 9.78 2.57
C LYS A 38 7.65 10.76 2.47
N SER A 39 7.32 11.39 3.59
CA SER A 39 6.35 12.48 3.60
C SER A 39 6.87 13.64 2.74
N SER A 40 6.02 14.23 1.90
CA SER A 40 6.36 15.35 1.04
C SER A 40 5.13 16.19 0.72
N GLY A 41 5.03 17.39 1.30
CA GLY A 41 3.86 18.25 1.19
C GLY A 41 2.60 17.52 1.65
N GLU A 42 1.59 17.42 0.78
CA GLU A 42 0.34 16.70 1.05
C GLU A 42 0.44 15.16 0.98
N LEU A 43 1.59 14.60 0.58
CA LEU A 43 1.78 13.16 0.50
C LEU A 43 2.30 12.63 1.83
N THR A 44 1.48 11.88 2.55
CA THR A 44 1.92 11.18 3.77
C THR A 44 2.84 10.01 3.43
N ALA A 45 3.80 9.73 4.32
CA ALA A 45 4.74 8.61 4.16
C ALA A 45 3.99 7.27 4.06
N GLY A 46 4.59 6.32 3.36
CA GLY A 46 4.01 5.00 3.22
C GLY A 46 4.91 4.01 2.50
N ASN A 47 4.44 2.77 2.48
CA ASN A 47 5.02 1.68 1.72
C ASN A 47 3.91 0.82 1.11
N HIS A 48 4.26 0.07 0.07
CA HIS A 48 3.36 -0.89 -0.55
C HIS A 48 4.17 -2.00 -1.23
N GLU A 49 3.63 -3.23 -1.19
CA GLU A 49 4.22 -4.41 -1.83
C GLU A 49 3.21 -4.97 -2.84
N PHE A 50 3.69 -5.25 -4.05
CA PHE A 50 2.92 -5.83 -5.15
C PHE A 50 3.83 -6.71 -6.01
N ILE A 51 3.26 -7.44 -6.97
CA ILE A 51 4.01 -8.25 -7.93
C ILE A 51 4.07 -7.50 -9.26
N ASP A 52 5.20 -7.55 -9.96
CA ASP A 52 5.24 -7.21 -11.38
C ASP A 52 5.63 -8.40 -12.24
N VAL A 53 5.20 -8.37 -13.49
CA VAL A 53 5.60 -9.32 -14.53
C VAL A 53 6.07 -8.53 -15.74
N VAL A 54 7.29 -8.79 -16.19
CA VAL A 54 7.85 -8.18 -17.40
C VAL A 54 7.74 -9.21 -18.53
N TYR A 55 6.99 -8.85 -19.57
CA TYR A 55 6.79 -9.69 -20.75
C TYR A 55 7.49 -9.04 -21.94
N THR A 56 8.39 -9.78 -22.59
CA THR A 56 9.02 -9.35 -23.84
C THR A 56 8.53 -10.28 -24.95
N PRO A 57 7.69 -9.80 -25.88
CA PRO A 57 7.21 -10.62 -27.00
C PRO A 57 8.38 -11.03 -27.90
N SER A 58 8.39 -12.26 -28.39
CA SER A 58 9.46 -12.74 -29.30
C SER A 58 9.59 -11.92 -30.58
N ALA A 59 8.52 -11.25 -31.00
CA ALA A 59 8.47 -10.43 -32.22
C ALA A 59 8.84 -8.95 -31.98
N SER A 60 9.12 -8.52 -30.75
CA SER A 60 9.40 -7.11 -30.44
C SER A 60 10.43 -6.94 -29.33
N SER A 61 11.36 -6.00 -29.50
CA SER A 61 12.34 -5.67 -28.46
C SER A 61 11.76 -4.89 -27.28
N GLN A 62 10.50 -4.45 -27.35
CA GLN A 62 9.87 -3.67 -26.30
C GLN A 62 9.25 -4.57 -25.24
N SER A 63 9.74 -4.44 -24.01
CA SER A 63 9.15 -5.12 -22.86
C SER A 63 7.91 -4.38 -22.36
N VAL A 64 6.90 -5.15 -21.95
CA VAL A 64 5.66 -4.68 -21.36
C VAL A 64 5.62 -5.10 -19.90
N ARG A 65 5.39 -4.13 -19.00
CA ARG A 65 5.27 -4.39 -17.56
C ARG A 65 3.80 -4.47 -17.15
N PHE A 66 3.46 -5.59 -16.52
CA PHE A 66 2.18 -5.80 -15.85
C PHE A 66 2.35 -5.66 -14.34
N ILE A 67 1.41 -4.98 -13.71
CA ILE A 67 1.28 -4.85 -12.26
C ILE A 67 0.21 -5.85 -11.81
N VAL A 68 0.53 -6.62 -10.78
CA VAL A 68 -0.32 -7.62 -10.17
C VAL A 68 -0.53 -7.28 -8.69
N ASP A 69 -1.77 -6.93 -8.32
CA ASP A 69 -2.17 -6.72 -6.92
C ASP A 69 -3.29 -7.69 -6.55
N LEU A 70 -3.00 -8.60 -5.63
CA LEU A 70 -3.86 -9.73 -5.26
C LEU A 70 -5.06 -9.34 -4.40
N ASP A 71 -5.12 -8.08 -3.96
CA ASP A 71 -6.24 -7.59 -3.15
C ASP A 71 -6.38 -6.09 -3.39
N PHE A 72 -6.81 -5.78 -4.61
CA PHE A 72 -6.86 -4.45 -5.18
C PHE A 72 -8.11 -3.68 -4.73
N SER A 73 -9.31 -4.24 -4.88
CA SER A 73 -10.56 -3.55 -4.58
C SER A 73 -10.71 -3.15 -3.11
N SER A 74 -10.18 -3.95 -2.18
CA SER A 74 -10.16 -3.64 -0.74
C SER A 74 -9.41 -2.33 -0.44
N ARG A 75 -8.40 -2.00 -1.27
CA ARG A 75 -7.61 -0.77 -1.16
C ARG A 75 -8.41 0.47 -1.46
N PHE A 76 -9.70 0.39 -1.76
CA PHE A 76 -10.58 1.53 -2.06
C PHE A 76 -11.77 1.67 -1.10
N GLN A 77 -11.91 0.81 -0.10
CA GLN A 77 -13.02 0.91 0.86
C GLN A 77 -13.00 2.24 1.64
N ILE A 78 -14.15 2.90 1.76
CA ILE A 78 -14.30 4.15 2.52
C ILE A 78 -15.43 4.04 3.54
N ALA A 79 -15.41 4.90 4.55
CA ALA A 79 -16.50 5.01 5.50
C ALA A 79 -17.77 5.59 4.83
N ARG A 80 -18.93 5.01 5.14
CA ARG A 80 -20.26 5.49 4.71
C ARG A 80 -20.36 5.75 3.20
N PRO A 81 -20.03 4.79 2.32
CA PRO A 81 -20.09 5.02 0.88
C PRO A 81 -21.52 5.40 0.42
N THR A 82 -21.61 6.21 -0.63
CA THR A 82 -22.87 6.38 -1.35
C THR A 82 -23.17 5.12 -2.17
N SER A 83 -24.44 4.88 -2.52
CA SER A 83 -24.82 3.74 -3.36
C SER A 83 -24.11 3.76 -4.72
N GLN A 84 -23.86 4.96 -5.26
CA GLN A 84 -23.07 5.12 -6.49
C GLN A 84 -21.62 4.66 -6.31
N TYR A 85 -20.97 5.03 -5.21
CA TYR A 85 -19.60 4.59 -4.94
C TYR A 85 -19.52 3.10 -4.64
N ALA A 86 -20.52 2.54 -3.96
CA ALA A 86 -20.60 1.09 -3.74
C ALA A 86 -20.62 0.32 -5.07
N ARG A 87 -21.36 0.78 -6.08
CA ARG A 87 -21.35 0.20 -7.43
C ARG A 87 -19.98 0.30 -8.10
N VAL A 88 -19.29 1.44 -7.95
CA VAL A 88 -17.92 1.61 -8.45
C VAL A 88 -17.00 0.57 -7.80
N LEU A 89 -17.05 0.41 -6.47
CA LEU A 89 -16.24 -0.60 -5.78
C LEU A 89 -16.55 -2.04 -6.23
N GLN A 90 -17.82 -2.37 -6.45
CA GLN A 90 -18.25 -3.69 -6.94
C GLN A 90 -17.74 -3.98 -8.36
N SER A 91 -17.56 -2.96 -9.19
CA SER A 91 -16.97 -3.11 -10.53
C SER A 91 -15.45 -3.28 -10.53
N LEU A 92 -14.77 -3.02 -9.41
CA LEU A 92 -13.32 -3.16 -9.36
C LEU A 92 -12.92 -4.63 -9.23
N PRO A 93 -11.86 -5.05 -9.95
CA PRO A 93 -11.38 -6.41 -9.83
C PRO A 93 -10.80 -6.64 -8.43
N ALA A 94 -11.11 -7.80 -7.83
CA ALA A 94 -10.51 -8.21 -6.57
C ALA A 94 -8.98 -8.38 -6.71
N VAL A 95 -8.56 -8.99 -7.82
CA VAL A 95 -7.16 -9.10 -8.24
C VAL A 95 -6.95 -8.23 -9.47
N PHE A 96 -6.08 -7.22 -9.37
CA PHE A 96 -5.72 -6.40 -10.51
C PHE A 96 -4.55 -7.02 -11.27
N VAL A 97 -4.68 -7.16 -12.59
CA VAL A 97 -3.60 -7.49 -13.52
C VAL A 97 -3.71 -6.53 -14.69
N GLY A 98 -2.72 -5.65 -14.89
CA GLY A 98 -2.80 -4.67 -15.98
C GLY A 98 -1.56 -3.80 -16.12
N LYS A 99 -1.54 -2.96 -17.16
CA LYS A 99 -0.43 -2.04 -17.41
C LYS A 99 -0.49 -0.84 -16.45
N GLY A 100 0.65 -0.17 -16.28
CA GLY A 100 0.75 1.04 -15.44
C GLY A 100 -0.23 2.15 -15.87
N ASP A 101 -0.46 2.33 -17.17
CA ASP A 101 -1.38 3.35 -17.68
C ASP A 101 -2.85 3.01 -17.38
N ASP A 102 -3.23 1.74 -17.49
CA ASP A 102 -4.59 1.29 -17.16
C ASP A 102 -4.85 1.49 -15.67
N LEU A 103 -3.87 1.12 -14.83
CA LEU A 103 -3.92 1.38 -13.40
C LEU A 103 -4.08 2.87 -13.12
N LYS A 104 -3.28 3.74 -13.75
CA LYS A 104 -3.35 5.20 -13.56
C LYS A 104 -4.74 5.76 -13.87
N ARG A 105 -5.40 5.27 -14.93
CA ARG A 105 -6.78 5.65 -15.29
C ARG A 105 -7.78 5.20 -14.22
N ILE A 106 -7.72 3.93 -13.80
CA ILE A 106 -8.59 3.38 -12.75
C ILE A 106 -8.42 4.18 -11.45
N LEU A 107 -7.17 4.41 -11.02
CA LEU A 107 -6.87 5.17 -9.81
C LEU A 107 -7.45 6.59 -9.84
N ARG A 108 -7.45 7.25 -11.00
CA ARG A 108 -8.08 8.58 -11.15
C ARG A 108 -9.58 8.48 -10.92
N LEU A 109 -10.26 7.62 -11.67
CA LEU A 109 -11.72 7.45 -11.61
C LEU A 109 -12.21 7.08 -10.22
N VAL A 110 -11.58 6.10 -9.57
CA VAL A 110 -12.01 5.63 -8.24
C VAL A 110 -11.74 6.68 -7.16
N CYS A 111 -10.60 7.38 -7.21
CA CYS A 111 -10.32 8.45 -6.24
C CYS A 111 -11.29 9.63 -6.41
N ASP A 112 -11.68 9.95 -7.63
CA ASP A 112 -12.66 11.00 -7.91
C ASP A 112 -14.06 10.62 -7.41
N ALA A 113 -14.48 9.37 -7.65
CA ALA A 113 -15.72 8.84 -7.11
C ALA A 113 -15.71 8.81 -5.57
N ALA A 114 -14.58 8.47 -4.95
CA ALA A 114 -14.41 8.48 -3.49
C ALA A 114 -14.56 9.89 -2.93
N ARG A 115 -13.95 10.89 -3.58
CA ARG A 115 -14.07 12.31 -3.21
C ARG A 115 -15.51 12.77 -3.23
N ILE A 116 -16.24 12.47 -4.31
CA ILE A 116 -17.66 12.82 -4.45
C ILE A 116 -18.50 12.14 -3.36
N SER A 117 -18.27 10.84 -3.13
CA SER A 117 -18.98 10.07 -2.12
C SER A 117 -18.80 10.65 -0.72
N LEU A 118 -17.56 10.93 -0.31
CA LEU A 118 -17.26 11.47 1.01
C LEU A 118 -17.84 12.88 1.17
N ARG A 119 -17.71 13.74 0.15
CA ARG A 119 -18.29 15.08 0.15
C ARG A 119 -19.81 15.04 0.35
N ASN A 120 -20.51 14.15 -0.35
CA ASN A 120 -21.97 13.99 -0.20
C ASN A 120 -22.39 13.47 1.18
N ARG A 121 -21.45 12.96 1.98
CA ARG A 121 -21.66 12.49 3.36
C ARG A 121 -21.12 13.45 4.42
N GLY A 122 -20.65 14.64 4.01
CA GLY A 122 -20.02 15.62 4.90
C GLY A 122 -18.65 15.16 5.44
N LEU A 123 -17.96 14.27 4.74
CA LEU A 123 -16.66 13.73 5.13
C LEU A 123 -15.54 14.27 4.25
N THR A 124 -14.38 14.51 4.85
CA THR A 124 -13.16 14.93 4.14
C THR A 124 -12.43 13.73 3.54
N LEU A 125 -11.90 13.88 2.32
CA LEU A 125 -11.06 12.86 1.69
C LEU A 125 -9.72 12.76 2.43
N PRO A 126 -9.40 11.63 3.09
CA PRO A 126 -8.15 11.52 3.82
C PRO A 126 -6.95 11.43 2.86
N PRO A 127 -5.73 11.81 3.28
CA PRO A 127 -4.55 11.89 2.41
C PRO A 127 -4.26 10.58 1.64
N TRP A 128 -4.44 9.43 2.28
CA TRP A 128 -4.20 8.12 1.66
C TRP A 128 -5.24 7.71 0.61
N ARG A 129 -6.33 8.46 0.47
CA ARG A 129 -7.36 8.28 -0.56
C ARG A 129 -7.20 9.28 -1.71
N LYS A 130 -6.25 10.23 -1.61
CA LYS A 130 -5.93 11.14 -2.70
C LYS A 130 -5.28 10.37 -3.85
N ASN A 131 -5.57 10.79 -5.07
CA ASN A 131 -5.06 10.15 -6.28
C ASN A 131 -3.53 10.10 -6.34
N ARG A 132 -2.82 11.15 -5.90
CA ARG A 132 -1.35 11.17 -5.83
C ARG A 132 -0.83 10.03 -4.94
N TYR A 133 -1.36 9.90 -3.72
CA TYR A 133 -0.96 8.85 -2.79
C TYR A 133 -1.23 7.46 -3.36
N MET A 134 -2.41 7.26 -3.93
CA MET A 134 -2.76 5.98 -4.54
C MET A 134 -1.84 5.66 -5.73
N GLN A 135 -1.53 6.61 -6.61
CA GLN A 135 -0.56 6.36 -7.69
C GLN A 135 0.82 6.00 -7.16
N THR A 136 1.32 6.66 -6.11
CA THR A 136 2.65 6.38 -5.54
C THR A 136 2.78 4.94 -5.02
N ARG A 137 1.70 4.30 -4.55
CA ARG A 137 1.72 2.90 -4.11
C ARG A 137 2.24 1.94 -5.18
N TRP A 138 1.86 2.13 -6.44
CA TRP A 138 2.22 1.20 -7.52
C TRP A 138 3.18 1.79 -8.56
N LEU A 139 3.13 3.11 -8.76
CA LEU A 139 3.86 3.82 -9.82
C LEU A 139 5.03 4.66 -9.27
N GLY A 140 5.21 4.71 -7.94
CA GLY A 140 6.35 5.39 -7.33
C GLY A 140 7.67 4.60 -7.51
N PRO A 141 8.81 5.20 -7.14
CA PRO A 141 10.09 4.50 -7.10
C PRO A 141 10.00 3.23 -6.25
N TYR A 142 10.53 2.12 -6.76
CA TYR A 142 10.41 0.82 -6.13
C TYR A 142 11.71 0.02 -6.18
N LYS A 143 11.87 -0.89 -5.22
CA LYS A 143 12.89 -1.95 -5.27
C LYS A 143 12.25 -3.24 -5.78
N ARG A 144 12.89 -3.89 -6.74
CA ARG A 144 12.46 -5.16 -7.32
C ARG A 144 13.29 -6.31 -6.72
N THR A 145 12.65 -7.39 -6.27
CA THR A 145 13.32 -8.54 -5.65
C THR A 145 12.64 -9.85 -6.00
N THR A 146 13.41 -10.91 -6.12
CA THR A 146 12.95 -12.29 -6.35
C THR A 146 13.12 -13.17 -5.11
N ASN A 147 13.35 -12.57 -3.94
CA ASN A 147 13.59 -13.30 -2.71
C ASN A 147 12.30 -14.02 -2.24
N LEU A 148 12.43 -15.32 -1.97
CA LEU A 148 11.33 -16.18 -1.54
C LEU A 148 10.90 -15.95 -0.08
N THR A 149 11.75 -15.30 0.72
CA THR A 149 11.45 -14.93 2.09
C THR A 149 11.14 -13.43 2.22
N PRO A 150 10.18 -13.03 3.08
CA PRO A 150 10.01 -11.63 3.42
C PRO A 150 11.26 -11.14 4.12
N SER A 151 11.87 -10.07 3.60
CA SER A 151 12.86 -9.34 4.36
C SER A 151 12.13 -8.75 5.58
N THR A 152 12.49 -9.19 6.78
CA THR A 152 12.14 -8.47 8.00
C THR A 152 12.71 -7.06 7.82
N SER A 153 11.85 -6.06 7.63
CA SER A 153 12.29 -4.68 7.77
C SER A 153 12.94 -4.60 9.14
N GLY A 154 14.23 -4.23 9.16
CA GLY A 154 14.95 -3.96 10.40
C GLY A 154 14.04 -3.15 11.32
N VAL A 155 14.01 -3.55 12.58
CA VAL A 155 13.20 -2.94 13.63
C VAL A 155 13.48 -1.44 13.58
N ASP A 156 12.60 -0.67 12.94
CA ASP A 156 12.60 0.78 13.08
C ASP A 156 12.14 0.99 14.52
N THR A 157 13.10 1.11 15.44
CA THR A 157 12.85 1.45 16.83
C THR A 157 12.06 2.75 16.83
N VAL A 158 10.74 2.64 16.98
CA VAL A 158 9.91 3.81 17.23
C VAL A 158 10.29 4.27 18.63
N MET A 159 11.20 5.24 18.72
CA MET A 159 11.36 6.01 19.95
C MET A 159 10.11 6.88 20.10
N CYS A 160 9.04 6.29 20.63
CA CYS A 160 8.05 7.05 21.34
C CYS A 160 8.77 7.69 22.53
N ARG A 161 9.10 8.99 22.43
CA ARG A 161 9.35 9.77 23.63
C ARG A 161 8.04 9.74 24.41
N ALA A 162 7.99 8.93 25.45
CA ALA A 162 6.93 8.99 26.43
C ALA A 162 6.98 10.40 27.03
N ILE A 163 6.03 11.26 26.65
CA ILE A 163 5.74 12.46 27.42
C ILE A 163 4.89 11.94 28.57
N GLY A 164 5.54 11.63 29.69
CA GLY A 164 4.84 11.34 30.93
C GLY A 164 4.03 12.58 31.32
N PHE A 165 2.73 12.42 31.51
CA PHE A 165 2.00 13.31 32.40
C PHE A 165 2.40 12.90 33.81
N ASP A 166 3.34 13.61 34.41
CA ASP A 166 3.57 13.52 35.85
C ASP A 166 2.31 14.01 36.56
N ASN A 167 1.56 13.07 37.14
CA ASN A 167 0.55 13.38 38.12
C ASN A 167 1.26 13.93 39.36
N ALA A 168 1.35 15.25 39.44
CA ALA A 168 1.85 15.95 40.61
C ALA A 168 0.93 15.69 41.81
N VAL A 169 1.31 14.71 42.65
CA VAL A 169 0.93 14.69 44.06
C VAL A 169 2.21 14.91 44.87
N GLY A 170 2.34 16.13 45.37
CA GLY A 170 3.09 16.46 46.59
C GLY A 170 4.60 16.24 46.56
N GLY A 171 5.36 17.27 46.18
CA GLY A 171 6.79 17.32 46.49
C GLY A 171 7.46 18.57 45.93
N ARG A 172 7.70 19.56 46.78
CA ARG A 172 8.49 20.76 46.42
C ARG A 172 9.92 20.34 46.07
N LEU A 173 10.35 20.59 44.84
CA LEU A 173 11.77 20.59 44.48
C LEU A 173 12.10 21.92 43.79
N PHE A 174 12.90 22.73 44.49
CA PHE A 174 13.47 23.97 44.00
C PHE A 174 14.54 23.65 42.94
N VAL A 175 14.46 24.30 41.78
CA VAL A 175 15.56 24.32 40.81
C VAL A 175 16.25 25.69 40.92
N ARG A 176 17.51 25.66 41.33
CA ARG A 176 18.41 26.81 41.39
C ARG A 176 19.09 26.94 40.02
N THR A 177 18.90 28.07 39.35
CA THR A 177 19.61 28.41 38.12
C THR A 177 21.05 28.83 38.41
N ARG A 178 21.97 28.38 37.56
CA ARG A 178 23.12 29.19 37.14
C ARG A 178 23.48 28.84 35.71
#